data_AF-A0A060C7V6-F1
#
_entry.id   AF-A0A060C7V6-F1
#
_cell.length_a   1.000
_cell.length_b   1.000
_cell.length_c   1.000
_cell.angle_alpha   90.00
_cell.angle_beta   90.00
_cell.angle_gamma   90.00
#
_symmetry.space_group_name_H-M   'P 1'
#
loop_
_entity.id
_entity.type
_entity.pdbx_description
1 polymer ?
#
loop_
_entity_poly.entity_id
_entity_poly.type
_entity_poly.pdbx_seq_one_letter_code
_entity_poly.pdbx_strand_id
1 'polypeptide(L)'
;AGALAGQNLELAWLADPVDAFFIHIQGAAQIALADGGTLRVTYAAKSGHPYTAIGRVLVERGAIAPGKADMAAIRAWLAAHPAEAAGVMATNRSYIFFREAAVAEPGDGPIAAAKVPLTAGRSLAVDRLLHAFHTPVWVETTLPGGAPSAISPSR
;
A
#
# COMPACT_ATOMS: atom_id res chain seq x y z
N ALA A 1 -8.32 -20.92 -7.88
CA ALA A 1 -8.58 -19.48 -7.65
C ALA A 1 -10.07 -19.20 -7.88
N GLY A 2 -10.62 -18.10 -7.35
CA GLY A 2 -12.02 -17.70 -7.62
C GLY A 2 -13.03 -17.95 -6.50
N ALA A 3 -12.62 -18.06 -5.24
CA ALA A 3 -13.54 -18.34 -4.12
C ALA A 3 -14.66 -17.30 -3.93
N LEU A 4 -14.48 -16.09 -4.47
CA LEU A 4 -15.45 -14.99 -4.40
C LEU A 4 -16.15 -14.72 -5.75
N ALA A 5 -15.88 -15.53 -6.79
CA ALA A 5 -16.42 -15.29 -8.12
C ALA A 5 -17.96 -15.40 -8.12
N GLY A 6 -18.61 -14.49 -8.85
CA GLY A 6 -20.07 -14.47 -9.00
C GLY A 6 -20.84 -13.90 -7.81
N GLN A 7 -20.15 -13.32 -6.82
CA GLN A 7 -20.77 -12.69 -5.66
C GLN A 7 -21.02 -11.18 -5.84
N ASN A 8 -20.58 -10.58 -6.94
CA ASN A 8 -20.71 -9.14 -7.24
C ASN A 8 -20.13 -8.25 -6.13
N LEU A 9 -18.90 -8.55 -5.70
CA LEU A 9 -18.19 -7.86 -4.62
C LEU A 9 -17.03 -6.99 -5.15
N GLU A 10 -16.81 -6.98 -6.45
CA GLU A 10 -15.69 -6.33 -7.10
C GLU A 10 -15.91 -4.81 -7.19
N LEU A 11 -14.91 -4.03 -6.75
CA LEU A 11 -14.93 -2.56 -6.90
C LEU A 11 -14.37 -2.11 -8.25
N ALA A 12 -13.33 -2.78 -8.73
CA ALA A 12 -12.68 -2.52 -10.01
C ALA A 12 -11.84 -3.73 -10.42
N TRP A 13 -11.53 -3.83 -11.71
CA TRP A 13 -10.59 -4.79 -12.28
C TRP A 13 -9.32 -4.04 -12.72
N LEU A 14 -8.16 -4.51 -12.26
CA LEU A 14 -6.87 -3.95 -12.64
C LEU A 14 -6.23 -4.77 -13.77
N ALA A 15 -5.51 -4.07 -14.65
CA ALA A 15 -4.79 -4.71 -15.75
C ALA A 15 -3.57 -5.51 -15.27
N ASP A 16 -2.90 -5.04 -14.21
CA ASP A 16 -1.71 -5.68 -13.65
C ASP A 16 -1.99 -6.27 -12.25
N PRO A 17 -1.86 -7.60 -12.05
CA PRO A 17 -1.97 -8.21 -10.72
C PRO A 17 -0.89 -7.74 -9.74
N VAL A 18 0.28 -7.30 -10.21
CA VAL A 18 1.35 -6.75 -9.36
C VAL A 18 0.88 -5.43 -8.74
N ASP A 19 0.23 -4.56 -9.52
CA ASP A 19 -0.35 -3.33 -8.97
C ASP A 19 -1.43 -3.62 -7.93
N ALA A 20 -2.33 -4.57 -8.22
CA ALA A 20 -3.33 -5.01 -7.24
C ALA A 20 -2.68 -5.50 -5.94
N PHE A 21 -1.60 -6.27 -6.02
CA PHE A 21 -0.84 -6.74 -4.86
C PHE A 21 -0.19 -5.59 -4.08
N PHE A 22 0.41 -4.60 -4.74
CA PHE A 22 0.99 -3.46 -4.04
C PHE A 22 -0.06 -2.55 -3.41
N ILE A 23 -1.25 -2.43 -4.00
CA ILE A 23 -2.38 -1.75 -3.36
C ILE A 23 -2.75 -2.43 -2.04
N HIS A 24 -2.70 -3.76 -1.96
CA HIS A 24 -2.88 -4.49 -0.70
C HIS A 24 -1.83 -4.15 0.35
N ILE A 25 -0.57 -3.97 -0.06
CA ILE A 25 0.51 -3.55 0.86
C ILE A 25 0.29 -2.12 1.35
N GLN A 26 -0.09 -1.20 0.46
CA GLN A 26 -0.29 0.21 0.84
C GLN A 26 -1.58 0.42 1.64
N GLY A 27 -2.62 -0.40 1.41
CA GLY A 27 -3.90 -0.33 2.12
C GLY A 27 -4.85 0.78 1.63
N ALA A 28 -4.44 1.59 0.65
CA ALA A 28 -5.28 2.55 -0.05
C ALA A 28 -4.72 2.82 -1.45
N ALA A 29 -5.59 3.26 -2.37
CA ALA A 29 -5.19 3.61 -3.73
C ALA A 29 -6.14 4.59 -4.41
N GLN A 30 -5.60 5.31 -5.39
CA GLN A 30 -6.37 6.04 -6.39
C GLN A 30 -6.21 5.30 -7.73
N ILE A 31 -7.32 4.84 -8.29
CA ILE A 31 -7.36 4.02 -9.51
C ILE A 31 -7.92 4.90 -10.62
N ALA A 32 -7.15 5.08 -11.69
CA ALA A 32 -7.65 5.70 -12.92
C ALA A 32 -8.53 4.69 -13.66
N LEU A 33 -9.77 5.09 -13.95
CA LEU A 33 -10.74 4.27 -14.67
C LEU A 33 -10.64 4.52 -16.18
N ALA A 34 -11.08 3.53 -16.97
CA ALA A 34 -11.00 3.58 -18.43
C ALA A 34 -11.87 4.69 -19.06
N ASP A 35 -12.90 5.16 -18.34
CA ASP A 35 -13.77 6.27 -18.73
C ASP A 35 -13.19 7.64 -18.38
N GLY A 36 -11.95 7.71 -17.87
CA GLY A 36 -11.31 8.93 -17.40
C GLY A 36 -11.67 9.31 -15.97
N GLY A 37 -12.54 8.54 -15.32
CA GLY A 37 -12.88 8.69 -13.91
C GLY A 37 -11.75 8.29 -12.97
N THR A 38 -11.96 8.55 -11.69
CA THR A 38 -11.04 8.15 -10.62
C THR A 38 -11.82 7.46 -9.52
N LEU A 39 -11.41 6.25 -9.17
CA LEU A 39 -11.93 5.51 -8.02
C LEU A 39 -10.92 5.54 -6.88
N ARG A 40 -11.34 6.03 -5.71
CA ARG A 40 -10.53 6.01 -4.49
C ARG A 40 -10.98 4.88 -3.59
N VAL A 41 -10.03 4.06 -3.17
CA VAL A 41 -10.27 2.93 -2.28
C VAL A 41 -9.39 3.01 -1.05
N THR A 42 -9.94 2.58 0.09
CA THR A 42 -9.21 2.43 1.35
C THR A 42 -9.55 1.12 2.02
N TYR A 43 -8.69 0.69 2.94
CA TYR A 43 -8.85 -0.49 3.77
C TYR A 43 -10.24 -0.55 4.43
N ALA A 44 -10.90 -1.70 4.28
CA ALA A 44 -12.14 -2.04 4.99
C ALA A 44 -11.93 -3.20 5.97
N ALA A 45 -11.29 -4.28 5.52
CA ALA A 45 -11.08 -5.49 6.32
C ALA A 45 -9.88 -6.30 5.82
N LYS A 46 -9.53 -7.36 6.55
CA LYS A 46 -8.51 -8.35 6.16
C LYS A 46 -9.02 -9.77 6.36
N SER A 47 -8.50 -10.70 5.56
CA SER A 47 -8.78 -12.15 5.63
C SER A 47 -8.36 -12.84 6.95
N GLY A 48 -7.60 -12.17 7.82
CA GLY A 48 -7.16 -12.70 9.12
C GLY A 48 -5.85 -13.47 9.10
N HIS A 49 -5.34 -13.87 7.94
CA HIS A 49 -4.02 -14.49 7.82
C HIS A 49 -2.88 -13.48 8.10
N PRO A 50 -1.72 -13.95 8.63
CA PRO A 50 -0.56 -13.10 8.84
C PRO A 50 0.01 -12.61 7.50
N TYR A 51 0.56 -11.40 7.51
CA TYR A 51 1.28 -10.85 6.37
C TYR A 51 2.64 -11.53 6.21
N THR A 52 2.99 -11.88 4.98
CA THR A 52 4.31 -12.40 4.62
C THR A 52 5.01 -11.41 3.70
N ALA A 53 6.19 -10.92 4.11
CA ALA A 53 6.98 -10.00 3.30
C ALA A 53 7.65 -10.74 2.13
N ILE A 54 7.14 -10.58 0.91
CA ILE A 54 7.68 -11.26 -0.27
C ILE A 54 9.13 -10.88 -0.60
N GLY A 55 9.57 -9.68 -0.20
CA GLY A 55 10.97 -9.27 -0.33
C GLY A 55 11.92 -10.21 0.44
N ARG A 56 11.51 -10.67 1.62
CA ARG A 56 12.27 -11.65 2.40
C ARG A 56 12.31 -13.00 1.69
N VAL A 57 11.17 -13.45 1.14
CA VAL A 57 11.09 -14.70 0.38
C VAL A 57 12.03 -14.67 -0.83
N LEU A 58 12.10 -13.54 -1.55
CA LEU A 58 13.00 -13.38 -2.70
C LEU A 58 14.47 -13.38 -2.27
N VAL A 59 14.81 -12.80 -1.13
CA VAL A 59 16.17 -12.86 -0.57
C VAL A 59 16.55 -14.28 -0.17
N GLU A 60 15.68 -15.00 0.52
CA GLU A 60 15.91 -16.40 0.94
C GLU A 60 16.08 -17.34 -0.26
N ARG A 61 15.45 -17.03 -1.40
CA ARG A 61 15.62 -17.77 -2.66
C ARG A 61 16.88 -17.37 -3.45
N GLY A 62 17.63 -16.37 -3.00
CA GLY A 62 18.78 -15.82 -3.74
C GLY A 62 18.38 -15.00 -4.98
N ALA A 63 17.10 -14.69 -5.15
CA ALA A 63 16.59 -13.90 -6.28
C ALA A 63 16.90 -12.41 -6.16
N ILE A 64 17.00 -11.89 -4.93
CA ILE A 64 17.41 -10.52 -4.62
C ILE A 64 18.48 -10.57 -3.54
N ALA A 65 19.53 -9.75 -3.66
CA ALA A 65 20.57 -9.67 -2.65
C ALA A 65 20.03 -9.16 -1.29
N PRO A 66 20.56 -9.64 -0.15
CA PRO A 66 20.22 -9.11 1.17
C PRO A 66 20.39 -7.59 1.24
N GLY A 67 19.42 -6.89 1.84
CA GLY A 67 19.43 -5.43 1.94
C GLY A 67 19.08 -4.67 0.65
N LYS A 68 18.76 -5.37 -0.44
CA LYS A 68 18.35 -4.78 -1.74
C LYS A 68 16.89 -5.04 -2.11
N ALA A 69 16.12 -5.71 -1.25
CA ALA A 69 14.70 -5.99 -1.48
C ALA A 69 13.80 -4.80 -1.16
N ASP A 70 14.04 -3.67 -1.83
CA ASP A 70 13.13 -2.53 -1.81
C ASP A 70 11.95 -2.73 -2.80
N MET A 71 10.99 -1.81 -2.78
CA MET A 71 9.79 -1.90 -3.60
C MET A 71 10.11 -1.93 -5.10
N ALA A 72 11.11 -1.16 -5.54
CA ALA A 72 11.47 -1.07 -6.95
C ALA A 72 12.12 -2.37 -7.43
N ALA A 73 13.03 -2.93 -6.64
CA ALA A 73 13.68 -4.21 -6.93
C ALA A 73 12.66 -5.37 -6.96
N ILE A 74 11.72 -5.40 -6.02
CA ILE A 74 10.68 -6.44 -5.99
C ILE A 74 9.76 -6.32 -7.22
N ARG A 75 9.33 -5.11 -7.58
CA ARG A 75 8.52 -4.88 -8.80
C ARG A 75 9.25 -5.32 -10.06
N ALA A 76 10.52 -4.92 -10.19
CA ALA A 76 11.35 -5.30 -11.32
C ALA A 76 11.50 -6.83 -11.42
N TRP A 77 11.72 -7.51 -10.29
CA TRP A 77 11.83 -8.96 -10.26
C TRP A 77 10.52 -9.64 -10.69
N LEU A 78 9.37 -9.21 -10.17
CA LEU A 78 8.06 -9.76 -10.53
C LEU A 78 7.74 -9.58 -12.02
N ALA A 79 8.06 -8.39 -12.57
CA ALA A 79 7.86 -8.11 -13.99
C ALA A 79 8.78 -8.96 -14.90
N ALA A 80 10.01 -9.24 -14.46
CA ALA A 80 10.95 -10.08 -15.19
C ALA A 80 10.66 -11.59 -15.11
N HIS A 81 9.91 -12.04 -14.10
CA HIS A 81 9.61 -13.46 -13.84
C HIS A 81 8.10 -13.73 -13.76
N PRO A 82 7.32 -13.46 -14.84
CA PRO A 82 5.86 -13.55 -14.79
C PRO A 82 5.32 -14.95 -14.46
N ALA A 83 6.05 -16.00 -14.85
CA ALA A 83 5.68 -17.39 -14.55
C ALA A 83 5.77 -17.72 -13.05
N GLU A 84 6.65 -17.04 -12.30
CA GLU A 84 6.87 -17.29 -10.88
C GLU A 84 6.17 -16.26 -9.98
N ALA A 85 5.90 -15.07 -10.51
CA ALA A 85 5.35 -13.93 -9.79
C ALA A 85 4.08 -14.30 -9.00
N ALA A 86 3.16 -15.03 -9.62
CA ALA A 86 1.93 -15.47 -8.95
C ALA A 86 2.20 -16.35 -7.72
N GLY A 87 3.16 -17.28 -7.82
CA GLY A 87 3.53 -18.16 -6.71
C GLY A 87 4.23 -17.40 -5.59
N VAL A 88 5.09 -16.43 -5.92
CA VAL A 88 5.73 -15.58 -4.91
C VAL A 88 4.71 -14.69 -4.20
N MET A 89 3.83 -14.02 -4.93
CA MET A 89 2.78 -13.19 -4.32
C MET A 89 1.84 -14.01 -3.43
N ALA A 90 1.50 -15.25 -3.84
CA ALA A 90 0.65 -16.16 -3.08
C ALA A 90 1.28 -16.64 -1.76
N THR A 91 2.59 -16.46 -1.56
CA THR A 91 3.20 -16.73 -0.24
C THR A 91 2.63 -15.80 0.85
N ASN A 92 2.22 -14.60 0.48
CA ASN A 92 1.44 -13.73 1.36
C ASN A 92 -0.04 -14.13 1.35
N ARG A 93 -0.47 -14.88 2.37
CA ARG A 93 -1.87 -15.27 2.56
C ARG A 93 -2.76 -14.14 3.07
N SER A 94 -2.19 -13.03 3.53
CA SER A 94 -2.96 -11.86 3.96
C SER A 94 -3.58 -11.16 2.75
N TYR A 95 -4.90 -11.29 2.63
CA TYR A 95 -5.73 -10.55 1.68
C TYR A 95 -6.45 -9.37 2.33
N ILE A 96 -6.57 -8.25 1.62
CA ILE A 96 -7.16 -6.99 2.08
C ILE A 96 -8.42 -6.72 1.28
N PHE A 97 -9.51 -6.40 1.98
CA PHE A 97 -10.75 -5.96 1.39
C PHE A 97 -10.84 -4.45 1.49
N PHE A 98 -11.33 -3.84 0.43
CA PHE A 98 -11.41 -2.40 0.28
C PHE A 98 -12.86 -1.93 0.27
N ARG A 99 -13.02 -0.63 0.49
CA ARG A 99 -14.27 0.10 0.25
C ARG A 99 -13.94 1.39 -0.46
N GLU A 100 -14.94 1.98 -1.10
CA GLU A 100 -14.83 3.33 -1.64
C GLU A 100 -14.55 4.35 -0.54
N ALA A 101 -13.74 5.33 -0.88
CA ALA A 101 -13.37 6.44 -0.02
C ALA A 101 -13.65 7.75 -0.77
N ALA A 102 -14.88 8.25 -0.64
CA ALA A 102 -15.20 9.61 -1.05
C ALA A 102 -14.34 10.59 -0.24
N VAL A 103 -13.73 11.53 -0.95
CA VAL A 103 -13.07 12.71 -0.37
C VAL A 103 -13.90 13.94 -0.72
N ALA A 104 -13.78 15.00 0.09
CA ALA A 104 -14.46 16.25 -0.21
C ALA A 104 -13.82 16.94 -1.42
N GLU A 105 -12.49 16.94 -1.48
CA GLU A 105 -11.73 17.61 -2.54
C GLU A 105 -10.79 16.64 -3.28
N PRO A 106 -10.60 16.78 -4.60
CA PRO A 106 -9.68 15.96 -5.37
C PRO A 106 -8.22 15.99 -4.87
N GLY A 107 -7.82 17.02 -4.13
CA GLY A 107 -6.48 17.15 -3.54
C GLY A 107 -6.28 16.40 -2.22
N ASP A 108 -7.34 15.91 -1.59
CA ASP A 108 -7.25 15.25 -0.29
C ASP A 108 -6.49 13.92 -0.41
N GLY A 109 -5.64 13.62 0.58
CA GLY A 109 -4.99 12.31 0.67
C GLY A 109 -5.96 11.21 1.08
N PRO A 110 -5.53 9.94 1.03
CA PRO A 110 -6.40 8.81 1.34
C PRO A 110 -6.88 8.86 2.80
N ILE A 111 -8.12 8.42 3.04
CA ILE A 111 -8.61 8.20 4.42
C ILE A 111 -7.88 7.00 5.01
N ALA A 112 -7.19 7.19 6.13
CA ALA A 112 -6.43 6.13 6.80
C ALA A 112 -7.11 5.63 8.08
N ALA A 113 -6.38 4.87 8.91
CA ALA A 113 -6.88 4.24 10.14
C ALA A 113 -7.50 5.23 11.16
N ALA A 114 -7.09 6.51 11.13
CA ALA A 114 -7.64 7.58 11.96
C ALA A 114 -8.96 8.19 11.45
N LYS A 115 -9.53 7.65 10.36
CA LYS A 115 -10.79 8.09 9.73
C LYS A 115 -10.80 9.54 9.21
N VAL A 116 -9.62 10.13 9.01
CA VAL A 116 -9.42 11.46 8.41
C VAL A 116 -8.48 11.35 7.20
N PRO A 117 -8.56 12.29 6.23
CA PRO A 117 -7.62 12.35 5.11
C PRO A 117 -6.19 12.53 5.61
N LEU A 118 -5.23 11.86 4.97
CA LEU A 118 -3.81 12.11 5.20
C LEU A 118 -3.37 13.39 4.49
N THR A 119 -2.55 14.19 5.17
CA THR A 119 -1.87 15.35 4.60
C THR A 119 -0.42 14.98 4.31
N ALA A 120 0.01 15.13 3.05
CA ALA A 120 1.37 14.81 2.63
C ALA A 120 2.42 15.50 3.52
N GLY A 121 3.39 14.74 4.03
CA GLY A 121 4.44 15.23 4.91
C GLY A 121 4.00 15.69 6.31
N ARG A 122 2.70 15.61 6.64
CA ARG A 122 2.13 16.05 7.93
C ARG A 122 1.33 14.97 8.65
N SER A 123 1.17 13.80 8.03
CA SER A 123 0.57 12.63 8.66
C SER A 123 1.59 11.50 8.81
N LEU A 124 1.55 10.83 9.96
CA LEU A 124 2.49 9.77 10.34
C LEU A 124 1.71 8.53 10.76
N ALA A 125 2.11 7.36 10.25
CA ALA A 125 1.65 6.08 10.76
C ALA A 125 2.35 5.76 12.08
N VAL A 126 1.59 5.34 13.10
CA VAL A 126 2.08 5.06 14.45
C VAL A 126 1.59 3.70 14.95
N ASP A 127 2.29 3.12 15.92
CA ASP A 127 1.80 1.96 16.65
C ASP A 127 0.65 2.37 17.59
N ARG A 128 -0.54 1.80 17.37
CA ARG A 128 -1.76 2.11 18.13
C ARG A 128 -1.75 1.61 19.57
N LEU A 129 -0.86 0.67 19.92
CA LEU A 129 -0.69 0.22 21.30
C LEU A 129 0.16 1.20 22.12
N LEU A 130 0.94 2.03 21.43
CA LEU A 130 1.86 2.99 22.06
C LEU A 130 1.37 4.44 21.94
N HIS A 131 0.65 4.78 20.87
CA HIS A 131 0.22 6.15 20.58
C HIS A 131 -1.28 6.24 20.29
N ALA A 132 -1.90 7.32 20.79
CA ALA A 132 -3.23 7.73 20.38
C ALA A 132 -3.18 8.45 19.03
N PHE A 133 -4.25 8.35 18.24
CA PHE A 133 -4.38 9.17 17.05
C PHE A 133 -4.51 10.65 17.40
N HIS A 134 -4.09 11.51 16.47
CA HIS A 134 -4.13 12.98 16.59
C HIS A 134 -3.15 13.58 17.61
N THR A 135 -2.35 12.76 18.31
CA THR A 135 -1.23 13.26 19.10
C THR A 135 -0.22 13.97 18.18
N PRO A 136 0.13 15.25 18.44
CA PRO A 136 1.19 15.92 17.70
C PRO A 136 2.54 15.22 17.94
N VAL A 137 3.28 14.96 16.87
CA VAL A 137 4.61 14.34 16.93
C VAL A 137 5.61 15.25 16.21
N TRP A 138 6.71 15.58 16.88
CA TRP A 138 7.87 16.21 16.27
C TRP A 138 8.85 15.14 15.78
N VAL A 139 9.22 15.18 14.50
CA VAL A 139 10.19 14.25 13.90
C VAL A 139 11.32 15.05 13.28
N GLU A 140 12.52 14.86 13.80
CA GLU A 140 13.76 15.36 13.20
C GLU A 140 14.50 14.19 12.56
N THR A 141 14.68 14.23 11.26
CA THR A 141 15.34 13.17 10.50
C THR A 141 15.85 13.69 9.16
N THR A 142 16.60 12.87 8.43
CA THR A 142 17.05 13.17 7.06
C THR A 142 16.15 12.45 6.07
N LEU A 143 15.64 13.15 5.06
CA LEU A 143 14.84 12.52 4.02
C LEU A 143 15.68 11.49 3.24
N PRO A 144 15.09 10.33 2.87
CA PRO A 144 15.74 9.40 1.96
C PRO A 144 16.12 10.11 0.65
N GLY A 145 17.38 10.01 0.22
CA GLY A 145 17.91 10.72 -0.94
C GLY A 145 18.61 12.06 -0.64
N GLY A 146 18.70 12.47 0.64
CA GLY A 146 19.61 13.52 1.09
C GLY A 146 19.23 14.97 0.78
N ALA A 147 18.06 15.21 0.17
CA ALA A 147 17.57 16.56 0.01
C ALA A 147 17.01 17.08 1.35
N PRO A 148 17.56 18.17 1.94
CA PRO A 148 16.93 18.80 3.08
C PRO A 148 15.60 19.39 2.63
N SER A 149 14.48 18.89 3.15
CA SER A 149 13.24 19.65 3.11
C SER A 149 13.23 20.55 4.32
N ALA A 150 13.27 21.86 4.09
CA ALA A 150 12.92 22.84 5.11
C ALA A 150 11.42 22.69 5.42
N ILE A 151 11.08 21.78 6.33
CA ILE A 151 9.78 21.81 6.96
C ILE A 151 9.85 22.97 7.96
N SER A 152 9.55 24.18 7.48
CA SER A 152 9.30 25.31 8.37
C SER A 152 8.16 24.92 9.31
N PRO A 153 8.33 25.02 10.64
CA PRO A 153 7.23 24.87 11.56
C PRO A 153 6.25 26.00 11.28
N SER A 154 5.12 25.66 10.68
CA SER A 154 3.97 26.56 10.61
C SER A 154 3.49 26.75 12.05
N ARG A 155 3.56 27.99 12.54
CA ARG A 155 2.88 28.43 13.77
C ARG A 155 1.38 28.16 13.69
#